data_AF-A0A2K1P6I9-F1
#
_entry.id   AF-A0A2K1P6I9-F1
#
_cell.length_a   1.000
_cell.length_b   1.000
_cell.length_c   1.000
_cell.angle_alpha   90.00
_cell.angle_beta   90.00
_cell.angle_gamma   90.00
#
_symmetry.space_group_name_H-M   'P 1'
#
loop_
_entity.id
_entity.type
_entity.pdbx_description
1 polymer ?
#
loop_
_entity_poly.entity_id
_entity_poly.type
_entity_poly.pdbx_seq_one_letter_code
_entity_poly.pdbx_strand_id
1 'polypeptide(L)' 'MNFENMPELHWKFGYFIILGIMATIAIAITMIIIFKKKKWF' A
#
# COMPACT_ATOMS: atom_id res chain seq x y z
N MET A 1 -2.08 -17.37 20.70
CA MET A 1 -1.07 -16.51 21.35
C MET A 1 -0.54 -15.51 20.32
N ASN A 2 -0.46 -14.22 20.73
CA ASN A 2 -0.21 -12.96 19.99
C ASN A 2 -1.39 -12.24 19.33
N PHE A 3 -2.43 -12.93 18.81
CA PHE A 3 -3.52 -12.27 18.06
C PHE A 3 -4.78 -11.93 18.87
N GLU A 4 -4.83 -12.30 20.15
CA GLU A 4 -6.03 -12.22 20.97
C GLU A 4 -6.39 -10.78 21.38
N ASN A 5 -5.42 -9.86 21.35
CA ASN A 5 -5.59 -8.47 21.74
C ASN A 5 -5.20 -7.47 20.63
N MET A 6 -5.25 -7.90 19.36
CA MET A 6 -5.02 -7.02 18.20
C MET A 6 -6.36 -6.54 17.63
N PRO A 7 -6.87 -5.36 18.06
CA PRO A 7 -8.14 -4.84 17.57
C PRO A 7 -8.14 -4.59 16.06
N GLU A 8 -6.98 -4.42 15.44
CA GLU A 8 -6.83 -4.19 14.00
C GLU A 8 -7.26 -5.40 13.15
N LEU A 9 -7.18 -6.62 13.70
CA LEU A 9 -7.59 -7.85 12.98
C LEU A 9 -9.12 -8.02 12.89
N HIS A 10 -9.87 -7.35 13.78
CA HIS A 10 -11.34 -7.32 13.76
C HIS A 10 -11.90 -6.32 12.75
N TRP A 11 -11.06 -5.46 12.16
CA TRP A 11 -11.51 -4.53 11.14
C TRP A 11 -11.81 -5.27 9.83
N LYS A 12 -13.11 -5.46 9.55
CA LYS A 12 -13.61 -6.14 8.33
C LYS A 12 -13.00 -5.61 7.02
N PHE A 13 -12.64 -4.33 6.99
CA PHE A 13 -12.04 -3.68 5.83
C PHE A 13 -10.56 -3.34 6.00
N GLY A 14 -9.95 -3.61 7.16
CA GLY A 14 -8.54 -3.28 7.44
C GLY A 14 -7.60 -3.91 6.42
N TYR A 15 -7.86 -5.17 6.05
CA TYR A 15 -7.12 -5.86 5.00
C TYR A 15 -7.18 -5.13 3.64
N PHE A 16 -8.38 -4.72 3.21
CA PHE A 16 -8.56 -4.01 1.94
C PHE A 16 -7.94 -2.61 1.96
N ILE A 17 -8.00 -1.91 3.09
CA ILE A 17 -7.37 -0.60 3.27
C ILE A 17 -5.85 -0.73 3.12
N ILE A 18 -5.23 -1.69 3.79
CA ILE A 18 -3.78 -1.93 3.71
C ILE A 18 -3.38 -2.30 2.27
N LEU A 19 -4.15 -3.18 1.61
CA LEU A 19 -3.92 -3.51 0.20
C LEU A 19 -4.02 -2.27 -0.70
N GLY A 20 -5.02 -1.41 -0.49
CA GLY A 20 -5.16 -0.16 -1.25
C GLY A 20 -3.97 0.78 -1.06
N ILE A 21 -3.46 0.89 0.17
CA ILE A 21 -2.25 1.67 0.47
C ILE A 21 -1.04 1.09 -0.27
N MET A 22 -0.81 -0.23 -0.20
CA MET A 22 0.30 -0.89 -0.89
C MET A 22 0.22 -0.70 -2.40
N ALA A 23 -0.96 -0.82 -3.00
CA ALA A 23 -1.18 -0.59 -4.43
C ALA A 23 -0.88 0.86 -4.83
N THR A 24 -1.33 1.83 -4.02
CA THR A 24 -1.08 3.26 -4.26
C THR A 24 0.41 3.58 -4.25
N ILE A 25 1.15 3.04 -3.28
CA ILE A 25 2.61 3.20 -3.20
C ILE A 25 3.29 2.58 -4.43
N ALA A 26 2.89 1.38 -4.83
CA ALA A 26 3.46 0.72 -6.01
C ALA A 26 3.24 1.52 -7.30
N ILE A 27 2.04 2.10 -7.48
CA ILE A 27 1.71 2.96 -8.62
C ILE A 27 2.57 4.24 -8.59
N ALA A 28 2.70 4.88 -7.44
CA ALA A 28 3.52 6.09 -7.29
C ALA A 28 4.98 5.83 -7.65
N ILE A 29 5.56 4.72 -7.16
CA ILE A 29 6.93 4.30 -7.49
C ILE A 29 7.07 4.04 -8.99
N THR A 30 6.10 3.34 -9.59
CA THR A 30 6.11 3.03 -11.02
C THR A 30 6.07 4.30 -11.87
N MET A 31 5.23 5.28 -11.50
CA MET A 31 5.20 6.58 -12.18
C MET A 31 6.55 7.31 -12.08
N ILE A 32 7.14 7.38 -10.88
CA ILE A 32 8.45 8.02 -10.69
C ILE A 32 9.51 7.38 -11.59
N ILE A 33 9.55 6.05 -11.66
CA ILE A 33 10.48 5.32 -12.54
C ILE A 33 10.24 5.66 -14.01
N ILE A 34 8.97 5.71 -14.45
CA ILE A 34 8.62 6.04 -15.83
C ILE A 34 9.04 7.47 -16.18
N PHE A 35 8.74 8.45 -15.33
CA PHE A 35 9.14 9.85 -15.55
C PHE A 35 10.66 10.01 -15.59
N LYS A 36 11.38 9.31 -14.69
CA LYS A 36 12.84 9.28 -14.69
C LYS A 36 13.41 8.66 -15.97
N LYS A 37 12.84 7.54 -16.46
CA LYS A 37 13.27 6.91 -17.72
C LYS A 37 13.00 7.77 -18.93
N LYS A 38 11.89 8.53 -18.95
CA LYS A 38 11.55 9.43 -20.06
C LYS A 38 12.36 10.73 -20.06
N LYS A 39 13.25 10.98 -19.09
CA LYS A 39 13.91 12.28 -18.88
C LYS A 39 12.90 13.44 -18.91
N TRP A 40 11.71 13.19 -18.35
CA TRP A 40 10.69 14.24 -18.17
C TRP A 40 10.98 15.13 -16.96
N PHE A 41 12.07 14.82 -16.24
CA PHE A 41 12.69 15.66 -15.22
C PHE A 41 14.02 16.17 -15.74
#